data_AF-A0A6V7JPX6-F1
#
_entry.id   AF-A0A6V7JPX6-F1
#
_cell.length_a   1.000
_cell.length_b   1.000
_cell.length_c   1.000
_cell.angle_alpha   90.00
_cell.angle_beta   90.00
_cell.angle_gamma   90.00
#
_symmetry.space_group_name_H-M   'P 1'
#
loop_
_entity.id
_entity.type
_entity.pdbx_description
1 polymer ?
#
loop_
_entity_poly.entity_id
_entity_poly.type
_entity_poly.pdbx_seq_one_letter_code
_entity_poly.pdbx_strand_id
1 'polypeptide(L)' 'CARTLWLLSQANITELPKCTNSGDFDTLQCRRNKCYCVDADDGNQIELEVDLEDVYKLTCYRKF' A
#
# COMPACT_ATOMS: atom_id res chain seq x y z
N CYS A 1 -0.48 7.68 6.42
CA CYS A 1 0.68 7.35 5.56
C CYS A 1 1.80 8.41 5.56
N ALA A 2 1.52 9.70 5.34
CA ALA A 2 2.53 10.75 5.10
C ALA A 2 3.66 10.84 6.17
N ARG A 3 3.31 10.74 7.45
CA ARG A 3 4.30 10.70 8.55
C ARG A 3 5.22 9.48 8.46
N THR A 4 4.64 8.30 8.21
CA THR A 4 5.37 7.04 8.05
C THR A 4 6.32 7.11 6.85
N LEU A 5 5.83 7.63 5.72
CA LEU A 5 6.63 7.84 4.51
C LEU A 5 7.86 8.72 4.81
N TRP A 6 7.67 9.84 5.52
CA TRP A 6 8.77 10.72 5.90
C TRP A 6 9.82 9.99 6.74
N LEU A 7 9.41 9.29 7.80
CA LEU A 7 10.31 8.54 8.68
C LEU A 7 11.11 7.47 7.92
N LEU A 8 10.44 6.70 7.07
CA LEU A 8 11.07 5.63 6.28
C LEU A 8 12.04 6.19 5.23
N SER A 9 11.72 7.33 4.61
CA SER A 9 12.62 7.99 3.66
C SER A 9 13.92 8.46 4.31
N GLN A 10 13.88 8.95 5.56
CA GLN A 10 15.08 9.35 6.31
C GLN A 10 15.92 8.15 6.74
N ALA A 11 15.27 7.00 6.97
CA ALA A 11 15.92 5.74 7.28
C ALA A 11 16.46 5.00 6.03
N ASN A 12 16.38 5.62 4.85
CA ASN A 12 16.82 5.04 3.57
C ASN A 12 16.19 3.68 3.25
N ILE A 13 14.91 3.51 3.62
CA ILE A 13 14.11 2.34 3.27
C ILE A 13 13.59 2.49 1.84
N THR A 14 13.76 1.44 1.04
CA THR A 14 13.37 1.44 -0.39
C THR A 14 11.92 1.01 -0.61
N GLU A 15 11.34 0.26 0.32
CA GLU A 15 9.94 -0.16 0.31
C GLU A 15 9.08 0.86 1.05
N LEU A 16 8.72 1.93 0.34
CA LEU A 16 7.91 3.01 0.86
C LEU A 16 6.42 2.75 0.60
N PRO A 17 5.53 3.05 1.56
CA PRO A 17 4.10 2.93 1.35
C PRO A 17 3.62 3.98 0.36
N LYS A 18 2.65 3.60 -0.47
CA LYS A 18 1.93 4.54 -1.33
C LYS A 18 0.92 5.31 -0.50
N CYS A 19 0.94 6.64 -0.59
CA CYS A 19 -0.02 7.50 0.09
C CYS A 19 -0.99 8.11 -0.93
N THR A 20 -2.20 8.43 -0.48
CA THR A 20 -3.12 9.30 -1.21
C THR A 20 -2.67 10.76 -1.11
N ASN A 21 -3.31 11.66 -1.88
CA ASN A 21 -3.07 13.10 -1.79
C ASN A 21 -3.48 13.71 -0.44
N SER A 22 -4.39 13.07 0.31
CA SER A 22 -4.76 13.48 1.67
C SER A 22 -3.73 13.06 2.73
N GLY A 23 -2.77 12.18 2.36
CA GLY A 23 -1.74 11.68 3.27
C GLY A 23 -2.12 10.38 3.99
N ASP A 24 -3.28 9.81 3.68
CA ASP A 24 -3.73 8.49 4.12
C ASP A 24 -3.02 7.38 3.33
N PHE A 25 -3.12 6.13 3.78
CA PHE A 25 -2.60 5.02 3.00
C PHE A 25 -3.47 4.81 1.75
N ASP A 26 -2.85 4.65 0.59
CA ASP A 26 -3.55 4.06 -0.55
C ASP A 26 -3.94 2.64 -0.15
N THR A 27 -5.22 2.30 -0.20
CA THR A 27 -5.71 1.01 0.29
C THR A 27 -5.11 -0.15 -0.49
N LEU A 28 -4.68 0.08 -1.73
CA LEU A 28 -3.89 -0.86 -2.51
C LEU A 28 -2.39 -0.55 -2.36
N GLN A 29 -1.66 -1.47 -1.73
CA GLN A 29 -0.20 -1.41 -1.62
C GLN A 29 0.44 -2.49 -2.47
N CYS A 30 1.56 -2.18 -3.12
CA CYS A 30 2.30 -3.15 -3.93
C CYS A 30 3.80 -3.06 -3.68
N ARG A 31 4.45 -4.22 -3.52
CA ARG A 31 5.90 -4.36 -3.36
C ARG A 31 6.36 -5.66 -4.02
N ARG A 32 7.55 -5.66 -4.62
CA ARG A 32 8.18 -6.88 -5.17
C ARG A 32 7.25 -7.72 -6.07
N ASN A 33 6.54 -7.08 -7.00
CA ASN A 33 5.56 -7.71 -7.90
C ASN A 33 4.38 -8.42 -7.20
N LYS A 34 4.08 -8.03 -5.96
CA LYS A 34 2.91 -8.46 -5.22
C LYS A 34 2.12 -7.27 -4.73
N CYS A 35 0.81 -7.45 -4.58
CA CYS A 35 -0.09 -6.43 -4.06
C CYS A 35 -0.95 -6.99 -2.93
N TYR A 36 -1.38 -6.13 -2.02
CA TYR A 36 -2.22 -6.47 -0.88
C TYR A 36 -3.06 -5.25 -0.49
N CYS A 37 -4.11 -5.49 0.30
CA CYS A 37 -4.92 -4.42 0.86
C CYS A 37 -4.44 -4.01 2.25
N VAL A 38 -4.47 -2.71 2.51
CA VAL A 38 -4.25 -2.12 3.83
C VAL A 38 -5.44 -1.26 4.25
N ASP A 39 -5.59 -1.09 5.56
CA ASP A 39 -6.46 -0.07 6.14
C ASP A 39 -5.94 1.34 5.80
N ALA A 40 -6.85 2.26 5.49
CA ALA A 40 -6.50 3.60 5.03
C ALA A 40 -5.90 4.48 6.15
N ASP A 41 -6.32 4.27 7.39
CA ASP A 41 -5.97 5.13 8.52
C ASP A 41 -4.62 4.72 9.11
N ASP A 42 -4.44 3.43 9.38
CA ASP A 42 -3.26 2.91 10.10
C ASP A 42 -2.27 2.11 9.24
N GLY A 43 -2.66 1.71 8.02
CA GLY A 43 -1.80 0.97 7.09
C GLY A 43 -1.65 -0.52 7.41
N ASN A 44 -2.45 -1.05 8.34
CA ASN A 44 -2.43 -2.48 8.66
C ASN A 44 -2.91 -3.30 7.47
N GLN A 45 -2.22 -4.40 7.18
CA GLN A 45 -2.60 -5.32 6.12
C GLN A 45 -3.90 -6.06 6.50
N ILE A 46 -4.89 -6.04 5.60
CA ILE A 46 -6.22 -6.65 5.81
C ILE A 46 -6.53 -7.78 4.82
N GLU A 47 -5.77 -7.90 3.73
CA GLU A 47 -5.88 -9.02 2.78
C GLU A 47 -4.51 -9.60 2.44
N LEU A 48 -4.48 -10.86 2.01
CA LEU A 48 -3.25 -11.56 1.65
C LEU A 48 -2.61 -10.95 0.40
N GLU A 49 -1.28 -11.08 0.32
CA GLU A 49 -0.54 -10.72 -0.89
C GLU A 49 -0.88 -11.63 -2.06
N VAL A 50 -1.15 -11.02 -3.21
CA VAL A 50 -1.36 -11.70 -4.50
C VAL A 50 -0.32 -11.22 -5.52
N ASP A 51 -0.02 -12.04 -6.52
CA ASP A 51 0.82 -11.62 -7.64
C ASP A 51 0.13 -10.53 -8.48
N LEU A 52 0.90 -9.72 -9.22
CA LEU A 52 0.38 -8.62 -10.05
C LEU A 52 -0.76 -9.05 -11.00
N GLU A 53 -0.67 -10.26 -11.54
CA GLU A 53 -1.67 -10.82 -12.45
C GLU A 53 -3.02 -11.02 -11.76
N ASP A 54 -3.00 -11.25 -10.44
CA ASP A 54 -4.14 -11.56 -9.60
C ASP A 54 -4.64 -10.36 -8.78
N VAL A 55 -4.09 -9.16 -9.00
CA VAL A 55 -4.44 -7.93 -8.24
C VAL A 55 -5.93 -7.62 -8.28
N TYR A 56 -6.63 -8.00 -9.34
CA TYR A 56 -8.07 -7.80 -9.51
C TYR A 56 -8.92 -8.61 -8.52
N LYS A 57 -8.34 -9.59 -7.83
CA LYS A 57 -9.00 -10.41 -6.80
C LYS A 57 -9.09 -9.68 -5.45
N LEU A 58 -8.27 -8.67 -5.22
CA LEU A 58 -8.25 -7.88 -3.98
C LEU A 58 -9.47 -6.98 -3.89
N THR A 59 -10.13 -6.90 -2.73
CA THR A 59 -11.35 -6.10 -2.60
C THR A 59 -11.10 -4.59 -2.65
N CYS A 60 -9.90 -4.16 -2.26
CA CYS A 60 -9.47 -2.76 -2.37
C CYS A 60 -9.10 -2.34 -3.81
N TYR A 61 -8.99 -3.28 -4.76
CA TYR A 61 -8.65 -2.96 -6.14
C TYR A 61 -9.84 -2.30 -6.86
N ARG A 62 -9.62 -1.07 -7.34
CA ARG A 62 -10.60 -0.34 -8.16
C ARG A 62 -10.14 -0.33 -9.61
N LYS A 63 -10.86 -1.07 -10.47
CA LYS A 63 -10.70 -0.97 -11.92
C LYS A 63 -11.34 0.35 -12.36
N PHE A 64 -10.55 1.24 -12.96
CA PHE A 64 -11.00 2.54 -13.49
C PHE A 64 -12.19 2.40 -14.43
#